data_AF-A0A7J4RSV3-F1
#
_entry.id   AF-A0A7J4RSV3-F1
#
_cell.length_a   1.000
_cell.length_b   1.000
_cell.length_c   1.000
_cell.angle_alpha   90.00
_cell.angle_beta   90.00
_cell.angle_gamma   90.00
#
_symmetry.space_group_name_H-M   'P 1'
#
loop_
_entity.id
_entity.type
_entity.pdbx_description
1 polymer ?
#
loop_
_entity_poly.entity_id
_entity_poly.type
_entity_poly.pdbx_seq_one_letter_code
_entity_poly.pdbx_strand_id
1 'polypeptide(L)' 'MTMYKIKFNVEGGKLLELDLDKEQFEKLSALCDQVLPDKNWKTENIKPIEA' A
#
# COMPACT_ATOMS: atom_id res chain seq x y z
N MET A 1 -1.64 14.61 9.34
CA MET A 1 -0.78 13.40 9.35
C MET A 1 -1.07 12.64 8.07
N THR A 2 -0.14 12.51 7.12
CA THR A 2 -0.42 11.86 5.82
C THR A 2 -0.55 10.35 5.98
N MET A 3 -1.64 9.77 5.48
CA MET A 3 -1.84 8.31 5.47
C MET A 3 -1.75 7.77 4.05
N TYR A 4 -1.34 6.52 3.91
CA TYR A 4 -1.12 5.85 2.63
C TYR A 4 -1.95 4.57 2.63
N LYS A 5 -2.70 4.33 1.56
CA LYS A 5 -3.43 3.07 1.39
C LYS A 5 -2.71 2.24 0.36
N ILE A 6 -2.36 1.02 0.72
CA ILE A 6 -1.85 0.04 -0.24
C ILE A 6 -2.90 -1.04 -0.47
N LYS A 7 -3.11 -1.38 -1.75
CA LYS A 7 -3.99 -2.44 -2.20
C LYS A 7 -3.17 -3.55 -2.84
N PHE A 8 -3.20 -4.74 -2.24
CA PHE A 8 -2.57 -5.95 -2.76
C PHE A 8 -3.61 -6.83 -3.42
N ASN A 9 -3.34 -7.28 -4.64
CA ASN A 9 -4.10 -8.35 -5.25
C ASN A 9 -3.44 -9.68 -4.84
N VAL A 10 -4.05 -10.42 -3.93
CA VAL A 10 -3.56 -11.74 -3.51
C VAL A 10 -4.19 -12.82 -4.37
N GLU A 11 -3.45 -13.91 -4.63
CA GLU A 11 -3.95 -15.05 -5.39
C GLU A 11 -5.29 -15.54 -4.84
N GLY A 12 -6.26 -15.72 -5.74
CA GLY A 12 -7.66 -15.98 -5.39
C GLY A 12 -8.58 -14.76 -5.49
N GLY A 13 -8.10 -13.64 -6.03
CA GLY A 13 -8.93 -12.46 -6.35
C GLY A 13 -9.37 -11.65 -5.14
N LYS A 14 -8.72 -11.85 -3.99
CA LYS A 14 -8.96 -11.04 -2.80
C LYS A 14 -8.07 -9.79 -2.87
N LEU A 15 -8.68 -8.65 -2.60
CA LEU A 15 -7.95 -7.38 -2.44
C LEU A 15 -7.71 -7.16 -0.95
N LEU A 16 -6.44 -6.96 -0.58
CA LEU A 16 -6.04 -6.64 0.79
C LEU A 16 -5.68 -5.16 0.84
N GLU A 17 -6.37 -4.40 1.68
CA GLU A 17 -6.18 -2.96 1.85
C GLU A 17 -5.49 -2.70 3.20
N LEU A 18 -4.40 -1.94 3.18
CA LEU A 18 -3.62 -1.57 4.35
C LEU A 18 -3.51 -0.05 4.42
N ASP A 19 -3.96 0.53 5.53
CA ASP A 19 -3.74 1.93 5.87
C ASP A 19 -2.43 2.05 6.67
N LEU A 20 -1.48 2.80 6.14
CA LEU A 20 -0.12 2.94 6.65
C LEU A 20 0.21 4.41 6.85
N ASP A 21 1.00 4.73 7.88
CA ASP A 21 1.66 6.03 7.95
C ASP A 21 2.82 6.11 6.94
N LYS A 22 3.42 7.31 6.81
CA LYS A 22 4.51 7.56 5.88
C LYS A 22 5.71 6.61 6.07
N GLU A 23 6.14 6.38 7.30
CA GLU A 23 7.33 5.57 7.56
C GLU A 23 7.08 4.10 7.20
N GLN A 24 5.90 3.59 7.56
CA GLN A 24 5.49 2.23 7.22
C GLN A 24 5.34 2.07 5.70
N PHE A 25 4.77 3.07 5.03
CA PHE A 25 4.64 3.07 3.58
C PHE A 25 5.99 2.96 2.87
N GLU A 26 6.99 3.76 3.27
CA GLU A 26 8.31 3.73 2.62
C GLU A 26 9.01 2.38 2.79
N LYS A 27 8.94 1.78 3.99
CA LYS A 27 9.47 0.43 4.24
C LYS A 27 8.76 -0.63 3.42
N LEU A 28 7.43 -0.57 3.37
CA LEU A 28 6.63 -1.58 2.69
C LEU A 28 6.76 -1.46 1.17
N SER A 29 6.78 -0.24 0.62
CA SER A 29 6.99 0.02 -0.80
C SER A 29 8.30 -0.60 -1.31
N ALA A 30 9.40 -0.42 -0.57
CA ALA A 30 10.70 -1.00 -0.93
C ALA A 30 10.70 -2.55 -0.87
N LEU A 31 9.91 -3.13 0.04
CA LEU A 31 9.75 -4.57 0.15
C LEU A 31 8.87 -5.12 -0.98
N CYS A 32 7.80 -4.43 -1.33
CA CYS A 32 6.87 -4.83 -2.39
C CYS A 32 7.49 -4.76 -3.78
N ASP A 33 8.36 -3.79 -4.08
CA ASP A 33 9.14 -3.77 -5.33
C ASP A 33 10.10 -4.97 -5.43
N GLN A 34 10.64 -5.45 -4.32
CA GLN A 34 11.54 -6.61 -4.30
C GLN A 34 10.79 -7.95 -4.39
N VAL A 35 9.64 -8.07 -3.72
CA VAL A 35 8.90 -9.34 -3.59
C VAL A 35 7.90 -9.53 -4.73
N LEU A 36 7.33 -8.45 -5.27
CA LEU A 36 6.30 -8.47 -6.32
C LEU A 36 6.80 -7.74 -7.58
N PRO A 37 7.71 -8.36 -8.36
CA PRO A 37 8.26 -7.76 -9.58
C PRO A 37 7.19 -7.49 -10.64
N ASP A 38 6.10 -8.26 -10.66
CA ASP A 38 4.94 -8.07 -11.54
C ASP A 38 4.06 -6.86 -11.18
N LYS A 39 4.39 -6.10 -10.12
CA LYS A 39 3.63 -4.92 -9.67
C LYS A 39 2.13 -5.21 -9.47
N ASN A 40 1.81 -6.38 -8.92
CA ASN A 40 0.44 -6.78 -8.57
C ASN A 40 -0.14 -6.02 -7.34
N TRP A 41 0.44 -4.86 -7.01
CA TRP A 41 0.05 -4.01 -5.90
C TRP A 41 -0.05 -2.56 -6.37
N LYS A 42 -1.01 -1.81 -5.81
CA LYS A 42 -1.23 -0.40 -6.10
C LYS A 42 -1.20 0.42 -4.81
N THR A 43 -0.59 1.59 -4.89
CA THR A 43 -0.58 2.57 -3.79
C THR A 43 -1.49 3.73 -4.13
N GLU A 44 -2.28 4.16 -3.14
CA GLU A 44 -3.03 5.39 -3.17
C GLU A 44 -2.63 6.28 -2.00
N ASN A 45 -2.38 7.56 -2.29
CA ASN A 45 -2.12 8.55 -1.25
C ASN A 45 -3.45 8.98 -0.65
N ILE A 46 -3.70 8.66 0.62
CA ILE A 46 -4.92 9.10 1.29
C ILE A 46 -4.58 10.44 1.91
N LYS A 47 -5.16 11.52 1.37
CA LYS A 47 -5.19 12.75 2.14
C LYS A 47 -5.87 12.43 3.48
N PRO A 48 -5.28 12.78 4.63
CA PRO A 48 -6.00 12.69 5.87
C PRO A 48 -7.30 13.46 5.68
N ILE A 49 -8.42 12.81 5.95
CA ILE A 49 -9.70 13.50 6.01
C ILE A 49 -9.54 14.49 7.15
N GLU A 50 -9.43 15.78 6.82
CA GLU A 50 -9.60 16.85 7.80
C GLU A 50 -11.02 16.70 8.34
N ALA A 51 -11.12 16.28 9.60
CA ALA A 51 -12.37 16.23 10.37
C ALA A 51 -12.60 17.59 11.01
#